data_AF-A0A3C1QR86-F1
#
_entry.id   AF-A0A3C1QR86-F1
#
_cell.length_a   1.000
_cell.length_b   1.000
_cell.length_c   1.000
_cell.angle_alpha   90.00
_cell.angle_beta   90.00
_cell.angle_gamma   90.00
#
_symmetry.space_group_name_H-M   'P 1'
#
loop_
_entity.id
_entity.type
_entity.pdbx_description
1 polymer ?
#
loop_
_entity_poly.entity_id
_entity_poly.type
_entity_poly.pdbx_seq_one_letter_code
_entity_poly.pdbx_strand_id
1 'polypeptide(L)'
;MRFWGRLAIAAACLVPISAADPADAKDTFLIIGGGGGPTGNQISLEKNVSLFGNYLDETFGDGAERVCFFADGDDSFRDLQFIDDSEFPAVNERLASIFGQAGNLRYRYRSSEVSGVRGAATRENVQGWFETEGRALSAGDRLFVYVTAHGSKGDRRSPTNTKLNLWNNQSVDVREFHRWLTAVDPQVPVVVVMVQCYSGGFADMIYAESEEKPLPIDRPWCGFYATVPDRPAAGCTPDTREEDYHEYSTYFFEALRGRSRTGEAVERPDFDGDGQTSLAEAHAYVLLESKTIDISITTSDQYLRKLEFELPDGDERHGQSTPIDELRAQATAAQLAVLDGLIERLGVDAADPWHGAEVLADRMKDEKKEFDGRRQKLQQELSGIANRMKQQVLHHWPELANPWSPFAQRLIVDEGEAICGMIESHESIARYDELRAEQAQVGEEATERDRRWVKCQRLIRLLETLALQCDLASFGSLDEKETFARLEGLEQVVYAPGG
;
A
#
# COMPACT_ATOMS: atom_id res chain seq x y z
N MET A 1 -70.99 -27.91 -13.73
CA MET A 1 -70.25 -26.77 -14.30
C MET A 1 -69.04 -26.50 -13.44
N ARG A 2 -67.84 -26.92 -13.87
CA ARG A 2 -66.57 -26.66 -13.18
C ARG A 2 -65.72 -25.81 -14.12
N PHE A 3 -65.44 -24.58 -13.71
CA PHE A 3 -64.56 -23.64 -14.41
C PHE A 3 -63.10 -24.12 -14.27
N TRP A 4 -62.41 -24.27 -15.39
CA TRP A 4 -60.96 -24.42 -15.46
C TRP A 4 -60.38 -23.10 -15.96
N GLY A 5 -59.66 -22.38 -15.09
CA GLY A 5 -58.85 -21.22 -15.48
C GLY A 5 -57.51 -21.69 -16.02
N ARG A 6 -57.15 -21.22 -17.23
CA ARG A 6 -55.84 -21.47 -17.85
C ARG A 6 -54.83 -20.45 -17.31
N LEU A 7 -53.76 -20.95 -16.68
CA LEU A 7 -52.51 -20.18 -16.49
C LEU A 7 -51.85 -19.98 -17.86
N ALA A 8 -51.51 -18.73 -18.19
CA ALA A 8 -50.60 -18.40 -19.28
C ALA A 8 -49.18 -18.33 -18.72
N ILE A 9 -48.30 -19.21 -19.19
CA ILE A 9 -46.86 -19.18 -18.90
C ILE A 9 -46.24 -18.26 -19.96
N ALA A 10 -45.64 -17.16 -19.51
CA ALA A 10 -44.80 -16.31 -20.35
C ALA A 10 -43.47 -17.02 -20.60
N ALA A 11 -43.20 -17.37 -21.87
CA ALA A 11 -41.92 -17.91 -22.29
C ALA A 11 -40.91 -16.76 -22.41
N ALA A 12 -39.95 -16.70 -21.49
CA ALA A 12 -38.78 -15.85 -21.63
C ALA A 12 -37.93 -16.33 -22.82
N CYS A 13 -37.72 -15.45 -23.79
CA CYS A 13 -36.79 -15.68 -24.89
C CYS A 13 -35.36 -15.59 -24.35
N LEU A 14 -34.72 -16.74 -24.14
CA LEU A 14 -33.29 -16.86 -23.93
C LEU A 14 -32.57 -16.45 -25.23
N VAL A 15 -31.93 -15.28 -25.19
CA VAL A 15 -30.92 -14.91 -26.19
C VAL A 15 -29.68 -15.78 -25.90
N PRO A 16 -29.17 -16.56 -26.86
CA PRO A 16 -27.96 -17.33 -26.63
C PRO A 16 -26.78 -16.35 -26.57
N ILE A 17 -26.21 -16.20 -25.38
CA ILE A 17 -24.84 -15.69 -25.22
C ILE A 17 -23.96 -16.74 -25.89
N SER A 18 -23.27 -16.35 -26.96
CA SER A 18 -22.23 -17.18 -27.56
C SER A 18 -21.15 -17.35 -26.49
N ALA A 19 -21.11 -18.52 -25.84
CA ALA A 19 -19.98 -18.89 -25.01
C ALA A 19 -18.76 -18.93 -25.92
N ALA A 20 -17.80 -18.03 -25.68
CA ALA A 20 -16.45 -18.22 -26.19
C ALA A 20 -15.95 -19.57 -25.65
N ASP A 21 -15.20 -20.33 -26.47
CA ASP A 21 -14.63 -21.59 -26.01
C ASP A 21 -13.75 -21.32 -24.77
N PRO A 22 -13.95 -22.03 -23.64
CA PRO A 22 -13.14 -21.84 -22.42
C PRO A 22 -11.67 -22.25 -22.59
N ALA A 23 -11.25 -22.63 -23.81
CA ALA A 23 -9.89 -23.00 -24.15
C ALA A 23 -8.97 -21.80 -24.48
N ASP A 24 -9.52 -20.58 -24.66
CA ASP A 24 -8.75 -19.38 -25.05
C ASP A 24 -8.79 -18.23 -24.02
N ALA A 25 -9.43 -18.41 -22.85
CA ALA A 25 -9.49 -17.40 -21.80
C ALA A 25 -8.10 -17.16 -21.18
N LYS A 26 -7.57 -15.94 -21.27
CA LYS A 26 -6.21 -15.60 -20.85
C LYS A 26 -6.18 -14.81 -19.55
N ASP A 27 -5.33 -15.25 -18.61
CA ASP A 27 -4.94 -14.49 -17.44
C ASP A 27 -3.71 -13.64 -17.75
N THR A 28 -3.90 -12.31 -17.73
CA THR A 28 -2.84 -11.35 -18.00
C THR A 28 -2.50 -10.57 -16.73
N PHE A 29 -1.23 -10.63 -16.32
CA PHE A 29 -0.71 -9.94 -15.14
C PHE A 29 0.22 -8.81 -15.56
N LEU A 30 -0.22 -7.56 -15.41
CA LEU A 30 0.59 -6.38 -15.63
C LEU A 30 1.23 -5.95 -14.31
N ILE A 31 2.56 -5.97 -14.26
CA ILE A 31 3.35 -5.54 -13.11
C ILE A 31 4.03 -4.21 -13.45
N ILE A 32 3.75 -3.17 -12.67
CA ILE A 32 4.40 -1.86 -12.78
C ILE A 32 5.17 -1.61 -11.49
N GLY A 33 6.51 -1.64 -11.54
CA GLY A 33 7.33 -1.61 -10.35
C GLY A 33 8.53 -0.66 -10.40
N GLY A 34 9.04 -0.34 -9.22
CA GLY A 34 10.29 0.38 -9.04
C GLY A 34 10.15 1.88 -8.77
N GLY A 35 11.30 2.54 -8.66
CA GLY A 35 11.41 3.95 -8.28
C GLY A 35 11.41 4.94 -9.45
N GLY A 36 11.37 6.24 -9.13
CA GLY A 36 11.53 7.30 -10.14
C GLY A 36 12.97 7.48 -10.64
N GLY A 37 13.94 6.85 -10.00
CA GLY A 37 15.36 6.90 -10.31
C GLY A 37 16.16 6.10 -9.26
N PRO A 38 17.50 5.99 -9.39
CA PRO A 38 18.29 5.10 -8.54
C PRO A 38 18.13 5.31 -7.04
N THR A 39 18.09 6.57 -6.59
CA THR A 39 17.94 6.92 -5.17
C THR A 39 16.55 6.65 -4.61
N GLY A 40 15.58 6.36 -5.47
CA GLY A 40 14.19 6.09 -5.11
C GLY A 40 13.74 4.69 -5.51
N ASN A 41 14.61 3.82 -5.99
CA ASN A 41 14.28 2.46 -6.41
C ASN A 41 14.90 1.48 -5.41
N GLN A 42 14.22 1.25 -4.29
CA GLN A 42 14.76 0.45 -3.20
C GLN A 42 14.58 -1.05 -3.47
N ILE A 43 15.48 -1.87 -2.91
CA ILE A 43 15.44 -3.33 -2.99
C ILE A 43 14.10 -3.93 -2.56
N SER A 44 13.36 -3.32 -1.63
CA SER A 44 12.04 -3.81 -1.25
C SER A 44 11.05 -3.86 -2.43
N LEU A 45 11.14 -2.94 -3.40
CA LEU A 45 10.30 -2.94 -4.61
C LEU A 45 10.63 -4.11 -5.54
N GLU A 46 11.92 -4.43 -5.71
CA GLU A 46 12.37 -5.62 -6.45
C GLU A 46 11.86 -6.91 -5.78
N LYS A 47 11.95 -6.97 -4.45
CA LYS A 47 11.50 -8.14 -3.68
C LYS A 47 9.98 -8.30 -3.66
N ASN A 48 9.22 -7.21 -3.77
CA ASN A 48 7.78 -7.24 -3.97
C ASN A 48 7.39 -7.85 -5.32
N VAL A 49 8.07 -7.48 -6.40
CA VAL A 49 7.88 -8.11 -7.72
C VAL A 49 8.23 -9.59 -7.67
N SER A 50 9.32 -9.95 -6.98
CA SER A 50 9.74 -11.34 -6.79
C SER A 50 8.70 -12.15 -6.00
N LEU A 51 8.15 -11.59 -4.91
CA LEU A 51 7.08 -12.21 -4.12
C LEU A 51 5.84 -12.49 -4.98
N PHE A 52 5.42 -11.52 -5.78
CA PHE A 52 4.28 -11.69 -6.68
C PHE A 52 4.57 -12.73 -7.76
N GLY A 53 5.78 -12.72 -8.34
CA GLY A 53 6.24 -13.74 -9.28
C GLY A 53 6.13 -15.15 -8.71
N ASN A 54 6.59 -15.36 -7.47
CA ASN A 54 6.46 -16.65 -6.77
C ASN A 54 5.00 -17.08 -6.59
N TYR A 55 4.11 -16.15 -6.23
CA TYR A 55 2.68 -16.44 -6.14
C TYR A 55 2.10 -16.88 -7.50
N LEU A 56 2.49 -16.21 -8.59
CA LEU A 56 2.06 -16.56 -9.94
C LEU A 56 2.60 -17.92 -10.40
N ASP A 57 3.88 -18.22 -10.11
CA ASP A 57 4.48 -19.52 -10.42
C ASP A 57 3.77 -20.67 -9.69
N GLU A 58 3.47 -20.48 -8.40
CA GLU A 58 2.83 -21.50 -7.58
C GLU A 58 1.36 -21.71 -7.92
N THR A 59 0.65 -20.64 -8.27
CA THR A 59 -0.81 -20.66 -8.46
C THR A 59 -1.20 -20.90 -9.91
N PHE A 60 -0.52 -20.26 -10.86
CA PHE A 60 -0.88 -20.26 -12.29
C PHE A 60 0.13 -21.02 -13.17
N GLY A 61 1.34 -21.29 -12.68
CA GLY A 61 2.40 -21.92 -13.46
C GLY A 61 2.69 -21.15 -14.77
N ASP A 62 2.80 -21.90 -15.86
CA ASP A 62 3.08 -21.37 -17.21
C ASP A 62 1.83 -20.78 -17.91
N GLY A 63 0.64 -20.90 -17.32
CA GLY A 63 -0.63 -20.47 -17.94
C GLY A 63 -0.89 -18.97 -17.87
N ALA A 64 -0.12 -18.23 -17.08
CA ALA A 64 -0.28 -16.79 -16.87
C ALA A 64 0.66 -15.99 -17.78
N GLU A 65 0.12 -15.05 -18.56
CA GLU A 65 0.97 -14.05 -19.20
C GLU A 65 1.41 -13.02 -18.17
N ARG A 66 2.72 -12.78 -18.10
CA ARG A 66 3.32 -11.80 -17.20
C ARG A 66 3.98 -10.70 -18.00
N VAL A 67 3.53 -9.48 -17.80
CA VAL A 67 4.11 -8.28 -18.40
C VAL A 67 4.67 -7.41 -17.28
N CYS A 68 5.99 -7.38 -17.15
CA CYS A 68 6.64 -6.59 -16.11
C CYS A 68 7.37 -5.38 -16.69
N PHE A 69 6.98 -4.19 -16.25
CA PHE A 69 7.77 -2.97 -16.42
C PHE A 69 8.36 -2.59 -15.07
N PHE A 70 9.68 -2.52 -14.98
CA PHE A 70 10.37 -2.25 -13.72
C PHE A 70 11.52 -1.27 -13.92
N ALA A 71 11.59 -0.22 -13.11
CA ALA A 71 12.69 0.74 -13.08
C ALA A 71 13.26 1.10 -14.47
N ASP A 72 14.57 0.93 -14.73
CA ASP A 72 15.21 1.15 -16.04
C ASP A 72 15.12 -0.03 -17.02
N GLY A 73 14.41 -1.10 -16.66
CA GLY A 73 14.18 -2.26 -17.51
C GLY A 73 15.35 -3.24 -17.45
N ASP A 74 15.91 -3.55 -18.62
CA ASP A 74 17.05 -4.46 -18.78
C ASP A 74 18.40 -3.73 -18.90
N ASP A 75 18.43 -2.43 -18.57
CA ASP A 75 19.68 -1.68 -18.56
C ASP A 75 20.60 -2.16 -17.41
N SER A 76 21.90 -2.16 -17.69
CA SER A 76 22.94 -2.62 -16.76
C SER A 76 23.37 -1.55 -15.76
N PHE A 77 22.71 -0.37 -15.77
CA PHE A 77 23.02 0.70 -14.84
C PHE A 77 22.66 0.31 -13.40
N ARG A 78 23.23 1.05 -12.46
CA ARG A 78 23.01 0.84 -11.02
C ARG A 78 21.73 1.58 -10.62
N ASP A 79 20.60 0.95 -10.88
CA ASP A 79 19.27 1.49 -10.68
C ASP A 79 18.67 1.14 -9.32
N LEU A 80 19.16 0.13 -8.61
CA LEU A 80 18.58 -0.36 -7.36
C LEU A 80 19.40 0.06 -6.13
N GLN A 81 18.74 0.69 -5.15
CA GLN A 81 19.32 1.10 -3.86
C GLN A 81 19.12 0.02 -2.78
N PHE A 82 20.18 -0.31 -2.05
CA PHE A 82 20.14 -1.23 -0.91
C PHE A 82 21.12 -0.81 0.20
N ILE A 83 20.90 -1.30 1.42
CA ILE A 83 21.81 -1.18 2.56
C ILE A 83 22.86 -2.30 2.48
N ASP A 84 24.13 -1.92 2.50
CA ASP A 84 25.24 -2.86 2.60
C ASP A 84 25.67 -3.00 4.06
N ASP A 85 25.40 -4.19 4.62
CA ASP A 85 25.75 -4.55 6.00
C ASP A 85 27.23 -4.89 6.17
N SER A 86 28.04 -4.85 5.10
CA SER A 86 29.50 -5.03 5.18
C SER A 86 30.14 -4.06 6.18
N GLU A 87 31.15 -4.55 6.89
CA GLU A 87 31.94 -3.70 7.79
C GLU A 87 32.75 -2.68 6.98
N PHE A 88 32.81 -1.45 7.49
CA PHE A 88 33.70 -0.40 6.97
C PHE A 88 34.36 0.34 8.15
N PRO A 89 35.45 1.09 7.92
CA PRO A 89 36.25 1.65 9.00
C PRO A 89 35.43 2.51 9.97
N ALA A 90 35.62 2.29 11.28
CA ALA A 90 34.87 2.99 12.34
C ALA A 90 34.95 4.52 12.24
N VAL A 91 36.09 5.05 11.75
CA VAL A 91 36.28 6.49 11.54
C VAL A 91 35.21 7.09 10.62
N ASN A 92 34.75 6.37 9.60
CA ASN A 92 33.70 6.84 8.70
C ASN A 92 32.37 7.00 9.44
N GLU A 93 31.99 6.04 10.28
CA GLU A 93 30.76 6.14 11.10
C GLU A 93 30.85 7.28 12.10
N ARG A 94 31.98 7.39 12.82
CA ARG A 94 32.20 8.42 13.84
C ARG A 94 32.16 9.81 13.23
N LEU A 95 32.88 10.03 12.13
CA LEU A 95 32.83 11.29 11.40
C LEU A 95 31.43 11.57 10.86
N ALA A 96 30.80 10.62 10.16
CA ALA A 96 29.46 10.83 9.64
C ALA A 96 28.44 11.16 10.75
N SER A 97 28.56 10.55 11.93
CA SER A 97 27.70 10.80 13.09
C SER A 97 27.83 12.26 13.58
N ILE A 98 29.05 12.74 13.83
CA ILE A 98 29.26 14.10 14.36
C ILE A 98 29.08 15.19 13.28
N PHE A 99 29.24 14.85 11.99
CA PHE A 99 28.97 15.74 10.87
C PHE A 99 27.49 15.76 10.45
N GLY A 100 26.65 14.88 11.02
CA GLY A 100 25.22 14.79 10.69
C GLY A 100 24.95 14.18 9.31
N GLN A 101 25.81 13.27 8.85
CA GLN A 101 25.80 12.65 7.53
C GLN A 101 25.70 11.11 7.57
N ALA A 102 25.30 10.53 8.71
CA ALA A 102 25.23 9.08 8.88
C ALA A 102 24.10 8.40 8.08
N GLY A 103 23.04 9.12 7.70
CA GLY A 103 21.79 8.53 7.21
C GLY A 103 21.90 7.67 5.94
N ASN A 104 22.85 7.97 5.05
CA ASN A 104 23.02 7.27 3.77
C ASN A 104 24.36 6.54 3.67
N LEU A 105 25.10 6.43 4.77
CA LEU A 105 26.49 5.95 4.79
C LEU A 105 26.62 4.51 4.26
N ARG A 106 25.58 3.70 4.49
CA ARG A 106 25.51 2.29 4.09
C ARG A 106 24.83 2.06 2.75
N TYR A 107 24.35 3.11 2.07
CA TYR A 107 23.66 2.93 0.81
C TYR A 107 24.62 2.54 -0.31
N ARG A 108 24.26 1.47 -1.00
CA ARG A 108 24.91 0.99 -2.21
C ARG A 108 23.88 0.84 -3.31
N TYR A 109 24.40 0.70 -4.52
CA TYR A 109 23.58 0.55 -5.72
C TYR A 109 24.06 -0.64 -6.54
N ARG A 110 23.13 -1.40 -7.11
CA ARG A 110 23.39 -2.44 -8.12
C ARG A 110 22.33 -2.36 -9.21
N SER A 111 22.48 -3.13 -10.27
CA SER A 111 21.40 -3.33 -11.23
C SER A 111 20.34 -4.24 -10.59
N SER A 112 19.07 -3.98 -10.89
CA SER A 112 17.93 -4.82 -10.56
C SER A 112 18.13 -6.26 -11.05
N GLU A 113 17.64 -7.21 -10.26
CA GLU A 113 17.64 -8.64 -10.57
C GLU A 113 16.24 -9.17 -10.91
N VAL A 114 15.26 -8.28 -11.14
CA VAL A 114 13.92 -8.68 -11.59
C VAL A 114 14.01 -9.40 -12.93
N SER A 115 13.66 -10.69 -12.94
CA SER A 115 13.66 -11.50 -14.17
C SER A 115 12.46 -11.20 -15.07
N GLY A 116 12.64 -11.33 -16.38
CA GLY A 116 11.53 -11.26 -17.35
C GLY A 116 10.92 -9.86 -17.53
N VAL A 117 11.66 -8.79 -17.18
CA VAL A 117 11.24 -7.41 -17.47
C VAL A 117 11.08 -7.21 -18.98
N ARG A 118 9.94 -6.64 -19.39
CA ARG A 118 9.67 -6.26 -20.78
C ARG A 118 10.32 -4.92 -21.14
N GLY A 119 10.56 -4.08 -20.14
CA GLY A 119 11.27 -2.82 -20.32
C GLY A 119 11.14 -1.93 -19.08
N ALA A 120 11.65 -0.70 -19.21
CA ALA A 120 11.59 0.30 -18.16
C ALA A 120 10.15 0.66 -17.78
N ALA A 121 9.91 0.96 -16.50
CA ALA A 121 8.63 1.46 -15.98
C ALA A 121 8.41 2.92 -16.35
N THR A 122 8.39 3.25 -17.64
CA THR A 122 8.15 4.59 -18.17
C THR A 122 6.69 4.77 -18.58
N ARG A 123 6.24 6.03 -18.66
CA ARG A 123 4.91 6.37 -19.14
C ARG A 123 4.66 5.83 -20.55
N GLU A 124 5.64 5.95 -21.43
CA GLU A 124 5.55 5.49 -22.83
C GLU A 124 5.32 3.97 -22.90
N ASN A 125 6.11 3.18 -22.16
CA ASN A 125 6.00 1.73 -22.17
C ASN A 125 4.67 1.24 -21.58
N VAL A 126 4.26 1.79 -20.44
CA VAL A 126 3.01 1.39 -19.78
C VAL A 126 1.80 1.80 -20.62
N GLN A 127 1.75 3.05 -21.10
CA GLN A 127 0.69 3.52 -21.99
C GLN A 127 0.64 2.69 -23.28
N GLY A 128 1.80 2.46 -23.89
CA GLY A 128 1.92 1.67 -25.12
C GLY A 128 1.37 0.26 -24.97
N TRP A 129 1.57 -0.38 -23.81
CA TRP A 129 0.98 -1.68 -23.51
C TRP A 129 -0.56 -1.62 -23.47
N PHE A 130 -1.15 -0.65 -22.76
CA PHE A 130 -2.61 -0.47 -22.72
C PHE A 130 -3.20 -0.20 -24.13
N GLU A 131 -2.50 0.57 -24.95
CA GLU A 131 -2.95 0.93 -26.31
C GLU A 131 -2.81 -0.20 -27.33
N THR A 132 -2.05 -1.25 -27.01
CA THR A 132 -1.77 -2.38 -27.90
C THR A 132 -2.30 -3.69 -27.33
N GLU A 133 -1.57 -4.33 -26.44
CA GLU A 133 -1.90 -5.63 -25.83
C GLU A 133 -3.14 -5.53 -24.94
N GLY A 134 -3.23 -4.49 -24.10
CA GLY A 134 -4.39 -4.28 -23.23
C GLY A 134 -5.70 -4.07 -24.02
N ARG A 135 -5.63 -3.37 -25.15
CA ARG A 135 -6.76 -3.20 -26.09
C ARG A 135 -7.11 -4.48 -26.84
N ALA A 136 -6.17 -5.42 -26.97
CA ALA A 136 -6.40 -6.69 -27.66
C ALA A 136 -7.07 -7.74 -26.76
N LEU A 137 -7.12 -7.52 -25.44
CA LEU A 137 -7.91 -8.34 -24.51
C LEU A 137 -9.40 -8.27 -24.89
N SER A 138 -10.09 -9.39 -24.72
CA SER A 138 -11.46 -9.58 -25.18
C SER A 138 -12.31 -10.34 -24.16
N ALA A 139 -13.62 -10.42 -24.38
CA ALA A 139 -14.53 -11.12 -23.49
C ALA A 139 -14.07 -12.56 -23.21
N GLY A 140 -13.87 -12.89 -21.94
CA GLY A 140 -13.30 -14.16 -21.48
C GLY A 140 -11.89 -14.02 -20.90
N ASP A 141 -11.14 -12.99 -21.28
CA ASP A 141 -9.84 -12.66 -20.69
C ASP A 141 -10.00 -11.96 -19.33
N ARG A 142 -8.96 -12.01 -18.50
CA ARG A 142 -8.88 -11.30 -17.21
C ARG A 142 -7.57 -10.52 -17.12
N LEU A 143 -7.64 -9.34 -16.53
CA LEU A 143 -6.47 -8.50 -16.28
C LEU A 143 -6.27 -8.28 -14.78
N PHE A 144 -5.08 -8.58 -14.29
CA PHE A 144 -4.63 -8.22 -12.95
C PHE A 144 -3.48 -7.21 -13.06
N VAL A 145 -3.67 -6.00 -12.55
CA VAL A 145 -2.65 -4.97 -12.50
C VAL A 145 -2.08 -4.89 -11.09
N TYR A 146 -0.79 -5.21 -10.93
CA TYR A 146 -0.07 -5.06 -9.68
C TYR A 146 0.93 -3.89 -9.79
N VAL A 147 0.82 -2.96 -8.85
CA VAL A 147 1.70 -1.79 -8.78
C VAL A 147 2.47 -1.79 -7.47
N THR A 148 3.80 -1.73 -7.55
CA THR A 148 4.70 -1.62 -6.39
C THR A 148 5.74 -0.52 -6.64
N ALA A 149 5.41 0.70 -6.23
CA ALA A 149 6.14 1.89 -6.64
C ALA A 149 6.02 3.02 -5.60
N HIS A 150 6.58 4.18 -5.93
CA HIS A 150 6.36 5.41 -5.17
C HIS A 150 5.11 6.15 -5.66
N GLY A 151 4.45 6.84 -4.75
CA GLY A 151 3.31 7.68 -5.06
C GLY A 151 3.47 9.12 -4.57
N SER A 152 2.82 10.06 -5.25
CA SER A 152 2.82 11.47 -4.90
C SER A 152 1.40 11.98 -4.64
N LYS A 153 1.26 12.96 -3.73
CA LYS A 153 -0.02 13.60 -3.42
C LYS A 153 -0.64 14.24 -4.66
N GLY A 154 -1.97 14.26 -4.69
CA GLY A 154 -2.72 15.14 -5.59
C GLY A 154 -2.46 16.60 -5.26
N ASP A 155 -2.75 17.49 -6.20
CA ASP A 155 -2.66 18.92 -5.95
C ASP A 155 -3.78 19.41 -5.01
N ARG A 156 -3.66 20.64 -4.49
CA ARG A 156 -4.62 21.19 -3.52
C ARG A 156 -6.05 21.34 -4.07
N ARG A 157 -6.22 21.43 -5.39
CA ARG A 157 -7.53 21.58 -6.05
C ARG A 157 -8.16 20.23 -6.40
N SER A 158 -7.35 19.18 -6.51
CA SER A 158 -7.78 17.82 -6.80
C SER A 158 -6.97 16.85 -5.93
N PRO A 159 -7.19 16.85 -4.60
CA PRO A 159 -6.36 16.10 -3.65
C PRO A 159 -6.42 14.59 -3.84
N THR A 160 -7.51 14.06 -4.42
CA THR A 160 -7.66 12.64 -4.75
C THR A 160 -7.10 12.26 -6.12
N ASN A 161 -6.75 13.22 -6.99
CA ASN A 161 -6.02 12.95 -8.24
C ASN A 161 -4.52 12.77 -7.95
N THR A 162 -4.22 11.74 -7.16
CA THR A 162 -2.86 11.36 -6.74
C THR A 162 -2.09 10.76 -7.90
N LYS A 163 -0.80 10.46 -7.70
CA LYS A 163 0.09 10.05 -8.78
C LYS A 163 0.85 8.78 -8.45
N LEU A 164 0.99 7.92 -9.46
CA LEU A 164 1.97 6.84 -9.53
C LEU A 164 3.25 7.42 -10.14
N ASN A 165 4.36 7.32 -9.43
CA ASN A 165 5.67 7.75 -9.93
C ASN A 165 6.28 6.61 -10.77
N LEU A 166 6.80 6.98 -11.93
CA LEU A 166 7.39 6.12 -12.93
C LEU A 166 8.87 6.47 -13.11
N TRP A 167 9.63 5.58 -13.75
CA TRP A 167 11.06 5.76 -14.01
C TRP A 167 11.36 7.08 -14.73
N ASN A 168 12.58 7.59 -14.56
CA ASN A 168 13.01 8.91 -15.05
C ASN A 168 12.19 10.09 -14.52
N ASN A 169 11.76 10.01 -13.25
CA ASN A 169 10.92 11.00 -12.57
C ASN A 169 9.62 11.35 -13.34
N GLN A 170 9.12 10.40 -14.12
CA GLN A 170 7.82 10.52 -14.76
C GLN A 170 6.72 10.20 -13.75
N SER A 171 5.47 10.52 -14.09
CA SER A 171 4.33 10.16 -13.26
C SER A 171 3.06 10.08 -14.09
N VAL A 172 2.13 9.23 -13.67
CA VAL A 172 0.75 9.15 -14.17
C VAL A 172 -0.21 9.48 -13.03
N ASP A 173 -1.22 10.31 -13.28
CA ASP A 173 -2.27 10.62 -12.30
C ASP A 173 -3.49 9.72 -12.45
N VAL A 174 -4.42 9.78 -11.49
CA VAL A 174 -5.63 8.92 -11.47
C VAL A 174 -6.44 9.07 -12.76
N ARG A 175 -6.64 10.29 -13.24
CA ARG A 175 -7.40 10.57 -14.48
C ARG A 175 -6.73 9.95 -15.69
N GLU A 176 -5.42 10.10 -15.79
CA GLU A 176 -4.68 9.48 -16.89
C GLU A 176 -4.69 7.96 -16.83
N PHE A 177 -4.52 7.37 -15.65
CA PHE A 177 -4.58 5.93 -15.47
C PHE A 177 -5.97 5.37 -15.80
N HIS A 178 -7.05 6.08 -15.42
CA HIS A 178 -8.41 5.78 -15.85
C HIS A 178 -8.53 5.73 -17.38
N ARG A 179 -7.96 6.71 -18.10
CA ARG A 179 -7.96 6.71 -19.57
C ARG A 179 -7.22 5.52 -20.16
N TRP A 180 -6.17 5.02 -19.51
CA TRP A 180 -5.50 3.80 -19.95
C TRP A 180 -6.37 2.56 -19.72
N LEU A 181 -6.99 2.43 -18.55
CA LEU A 181 -7.87 1.31 -18.24
C LEU A 181 -9.07 1.24 -19.20
N THR A 182 -9.65 2.39 -19.56
CA THR A 182 -10.78 2.44 -20.52
C THR A 182 -10.43 1.98 -21.94
N ALA A 183 -9.14 1.83 -22.29
CA ALA A 183 -8.71 1.26 -23.56
C ALA A 183 -8.88 -0.26 -23.66
N VAL A 184 -9.02 -0.96 -22.53
CA VAL A 184 -9.33 -2.40 -22.46
C VAL A 184 -10.78 -2.62 -22.93
N ASP A 185 -11.14 -3.85 -23.34
CA ASP A 185 -12.54 -4.18 -23.64
C ASP A 185 -13.43 -4.08 -22.37
N PRO A 186 -14.65 -3.51 -22.44
CA PRO A 186 -15.54 -3.35 -21.28
C PRO A 186 -16.05 -4.65 -20.67
N GLN A 187 -15.89 -5.80 -21.32
CA GLN A 187 -16.27 -7.10 -20.80
C GLN A 187 -15.14 -7.82 -20.06
N VAL A 188 -13.90 -7.31 -20.12
CA VAL A 188 -12.72 -7.88 -19.46
C VAL A 188 -12.70 -7.47 -17.99
N PRO A 189 -12.76 -8.41 -17.03
CA PRO A 189 -12.60 -8.08 -15.62
C PRO A 189 -11.19 -7.56 -15.32
N VAL A 190 -11.11 -6.46 -14.56
CA VAL A 190 -9.82 -5.88 -14.15
C VAL A 190 -9.71 -5.79 -12.63
N VAL A 191 -8.70 -6.43 -12.05
CA VAL A 191 -8.33 -6.27 -10.64
C VAL A 191 -7.09 -5.40 -10.57
N VAL A 192 -7.10 -4.37 -9.72
CA VAL A 192 -5.96 -3.47 -9.54
C VAL A 192 -5.48 -3.49 -8.09
N VAL A 193 -4.26 -3.92 -7.84
CA VAL A 193 -3.63 -3.85 -6.51
C VAL A 193 -2.51 -2.81 -6.55
N MET A 194 -2.66 -1.71 -5.80
CA MET A 194 -1.66 -0.63 -5.77
C MET A 194 -1.04 -0.45 -4.40
N VAL A 195 0.27 -0.68 -4.35
CA VAL A 195 1.12 -0.50 -3.18
C VAL A 195 2.03 0.69 -3.40
N GLN A 196 1.56 1.85 -2.92
CA GLN A 196 2.32 3.09 -2.91
C GLN A 196 1.68 4.11 -1.96
N CYS A 197 2.41 5.17 -1.61
CA CYS A 197 1.85 6.33 -0.93
C CYS A 197 0.67 6.91 -1.70
N TYR A 198 -0.40 7.33 -1.01
CA TYR A 198 -1.57 7.99 -1.60
C TYR A 198 -2.34 7.14 -2.63
N SER A 199 -2.15 5.81 -2.62
CA SER A 199 -2.75 4.87 -3.58
C SER A 199 -4.27 4.95 -3.62
N GLY A 200 -4.93 5.26 -2.50
CA GLY A 200 -6.39 5.32 -2.40
C GLY A 200 -7.01 6.39 -3.29
N GLY A 201 -6.24 7.37 -3.78
CA GLY A 201 -6.73 8.29 -4.81
C GLY A 201 -7.13 7.56 -6.09
N PHE A 202 -6.45 6.47 -6.43
CA PHE A 202 -6.77 5.62 -7.58
C PHE A 202 -8.07 4.83 -7.41
N ALA A 203 -8.66 4.79 -6.21
CA ALA A 203 -10.02 4.26 -6.05
C ALA A 203 -11.06 5.11 -6.81
N ASP A 204 -10.77 6.40 -7.07
CA ASP A 204 -11.62 7.27 -7.89
C ASP A 204 -11.51 6.95 -9.40
N MET A 205 -10.64 6.02 -9.84
CA MET A 205 -10.50 5.65 -11.26
C MET A 205 -11.74 4.96 -11.84
N ILE A 206 -12.71 4.59 -11.03
CA ILE A 206 -13.97 4.01 -11.51
C ILE A 206 -14.96 5.06 -12.02
N TYR A 207 -14.71 6.34 -11.78
CA TYR A 207 -15.61 7.43 -12.18
C TYR A 207 -15.25 8.02 -13.54
N ALA A 208 -16.26 8.44 -14.30
CA ALA A 208 -16.06 9.21 -15.52
C ALA A 208 -15.56 10.65 -15.21
N GLU A 209 -14.65 11.18 -16.04
CA GLU A 209 -14.00 12.48 -15.79
C GLU A 209 -14.95 13.70 -15.82
N SER A 210 -16.13 13.59 -16.46
CA SER A 210 -16.97 14.74 -16.82
C SER A 210 -18.34 14.82 -16.14
N GLU A 211 -18.58 14.05 -15.07
CA GLU A 211 -19.89 14.00 -14.43
C GLU A 211 -20.04 15.03 -13.29
N GLU A 212 -21.17 15.73 -13.24
CA GLU A 212 -21.54 16.61 -12.11
C GLU A 212 -21.82 15.81 -10.84
N LYS A 213 -22.22 14.53 -10.98
CA LYS A 213 -22.32 13.53 -9.91
C LYS A 213 -21.57 12.27 -10.35
N PRO A 214 -20.41 11.95 -9.76
CA PRO A 214 -19.58 10.85 -10.23
C PRO A 214 -20.29 9.51 -10.00
N LEU A 215 -20.77 8.89 -11.09
CA LEU A 215 -21.24 7.50 -11.08
C LEU A 215 -20.13 6.58 -11.59
N PRO A 216 -19.97 5.37 -11.01
CA PRO A 216 -19.04 4.40 -11.53
C PRO A 216 -19.41 4.04 -12.96
N ILE A 217 -18.42 3.92 -13.83
CA ILE A 217 -18.68 3.41 -15.17
C ILE A 217 -19.04 1.93 -15.10
N ASP A 218 -19.94 1.51 -15.97
CA ASP A 218 -20.46 0.15 -16.02
C ASP A 218 -19.40 -0.82 -16.59
N ARG A 219 -18.39 -1.15 -15.77
CA ARG A 219 -17.26 -2.02 -16.14
C ARG A 219 -16.90 -2.96 -14.99
N PRO A 220 -16.44 -4.19 -15.29
CA PRO A 220 -16.14 -5.21 -14.30
C PRO A 220 -14.75 -5.01 -13.68
N TRP A 221 -14.47 -3.86 -13.09
CA TRP A 221 -13.19 -3.65 -12.41
C TRP A 221 -13.30 -3.23 -10.94
N CYS A 222 -12.34 -3.69 -10.14
CA CYS A 222 -12.21 -3.37 -8.73
C CYS A 222 -10.75 -3.14 -8.36
N GLY A 223 -10.51 -2.59 -7.18
CA GLY A 223 -9.17 -2.26 -6.74
C GLY A 223 -8.97 -2.33 -5.23
N PHE A 224 -7.71 -2.57 -4.89
CA PHE A 224 -7.20 -2.72 -3.53
C PHE A 224 -6.00 -1.81 -3.36
N TYR A 225 -6.05 -0.94 -2.36
CA TYR A 225 -5.10 0.15 -2.22
C TYR A 225 -4.44 0.11 -0.85
N ALA A 226 -3.11 0.22 -0.83
CA ALA A 226 -2.33 0.18 0.40
C ALA A 226 -2.80 1.21 1.44
N THR A 227 -3.10 2.45 1.04
CA THR A 227 -3.64 3.44 1.97
C THR A 227 -4.60 4.45 1.33
N VAL A 228 -5.31 5.24 2.14
CA VAL A 228 -6.17 6.38 1.75
C VAL A 228 -5.43 7.49 0.97
N PRO A 229 -6.15 8.34 0.20
CA PRO A 229 -5.54 9.32 -0.72
C PRO A 229 -4.64 10.40 -0.08
N ASP A 230 -4.74 10.64 1.23
CA ASP A 230 -4.06 11.73 1.92
C ASP A 230 -2.88 11.26 2.79
N ARG A 231 -2.57 9.95 2.79
CA ARG A 231 -1.54 9.34 3.64
C ARG A 231 -0.40 8.67 2.86
N PRO A 232 0.83 8.71 3.40
CA PRO A 232 1.90 7.85 2.93
C PRO A 232 1.62 6.39 3.31
N ALA A 233 2.18 5.46 2.53
CA ALA A 233 2.15 4.03 2.80
C ALA A 233 3.51 3.56 3.33
N ALA A 234 3.53 2.42 4.03
CA ALA A 234 4.76 1.71 4.37
C ALA A 234 5.34 0.96 3.15
N GLY A 235 6.60 0.53 3.23
CA GLY A 235 7.16 -0.50 2.31
C GLY A 235 8.32 -0.10 1.41
N CYS A 236 8.60 1.20 1.24
CA CYS A 236 9.76 1.63 0.45
C CYS A 236 11.00 1.74 1.35
N THR A 237 11.77 0.66 1.47
CA THR A 237 12.97 0.59 2.33
C THR A 237 14.17 -0.01 1.58
N PRO A 238 15.37 0.57 1.72
CA PRO A 238 16.59 -0.02 1.18
C PRO A 238 17.15 -1.15 2.06
N ASP A 239 16.51 -1.49 3.18
CA ASP A 239 16.89 -2.63 4.02
C ASP A 239 16.92 -3.92 3.20
N THR A 240 17.87 -4.82 3.46
CA THR A 240 18.02 -6.10 2.75
C THR A 240 17.39 -7.28 3.48
N ARG A 241 16.96 -7.10 4.74
CA ARG A 241 16.28 -8.14 5.53
C ARG A 241 14.82 -8.23 5.14
N GLU A 242 14.46 -9.31 4.44
CA GLU A 242 13.10 -9.50 3.93
C GLU A 242 12.07 -9.69 5.06
N GLU A 243 12.50 -10.14 6.24
CA GLU A 243 11.68 -10.24 7.45
C GLU A 243 11.17 -8.87 7.95
N ASP A 244 11.91 -7.80 7.67
CA ASP A 244 11.56 -6.44 8.08
C ASP A 244 10.63 -5.75 7.05
N TYR A 245 10.33 -6.43 5.94
CA TYR A 245 9.43 -5.90 4.93
C TYR A 245 7.98 -6.13 5.35
N HIS A 246 7.38 -5.06 5.86
CA HIS A 246 5.97 -5.00 6.20
C HIS A 246 5.31 -3.93 5.34
N GLU A 247 4.65 -4.34 4.26
CA GLU A 247 3.79 -3.49 3.43
C GLU A 247 2.58 -4.27 2.94
N TYR A 248 1.60 -3.59 2.35
CA TYR A 248 0.30 -4.15 1.98
C TYR A 248 0.38 -5.49 1.22
N SER A 249 1.19 -5.57 0.16
CA SER A 249 1.27 -6.77 -0.68
C SER A 249 1.91 -7.97 0.00
N THR A 250 2.75 -7.75 1.02
CA THR A 250 3.29 -8.79 1.89
C THR A 250 2.16 -9.66 2.45
N TYR A 251 1.23 -9.00 3.15
CA TYR A 251 0.13 -9.68 3.84
C TYR A 251 -0.97 -10.12 2.87
N PHE A 252 -1.21 -9.35 1.80
CA PHE A 252 -2.21 -9.67 0.80
C PHE A 252 -1.88 -10.97 0.06
N PHE A 253 -0.64 -11.10 -0.42
CA PHE A 253 -0.20 -12.34 -1.09
C PHE A 253 0.11 -13.47 -0.11
N GLU A 254 0.50 -13.17 1.13
CA GLU A 254 0.60 -14.17 2.20
C GLU A 254 -0.74 -14.87 2.46
N ALA A 255 -1.83 -14.10 2.53
CA ALA A 255 -3.19 -14.63 2.68
C ALA A 255 -3.59 -15.54 1.50
N LEU A 256 -3.38 -15.09 0.26
CA LEU A 256 -3.73 -15.87 -0.94
C LEU A 256 -2.85 -17.13 -1.09
N ARG A 257 -1.57 -17.04 -0.72
CA ARG A 257 -0.60 -18.14 -0.85
C ARG A 257 -0.68 -19.11 0.31
N GLY A 258 -1.09 -18.68 1.50
CA GLY A 258 -0.99 -19.45 2.76
C GLY A 258 0.44 -19.63 3.24
N ARG A 259 1.33 -18.71 2.87
CA ARG A 259 2.73 -18.69 3.30
C ARG A 259 3.26 -17.27 3.35
N SER A 260 4.05 -16.96 4.37
CA SER A 260 4.72 -15.67 4.50
C SER A 260 5.77 -15.44 3.40
N ARG A 261 6.29 -14.21 3.31
CA ARG A 261 7.39 -13.86 2.39
C ARG A 261 8.61 -14.78 2.57
N THR A 262 8.93 -15.15 3.81
CA THR A 262 10.05 -16.03 4.16
C THR A 262 9.74 -17.53 4.03
N GLY A 263 8.51 -17.87 3.61
CA GLY A 263 8.08 -19.25 3.34
C GLY A 263 7.49 -20.00 4.54
N GLU A 264 7.28 -19.33 5.67
CA GLU A 264 6.59 -19.92 6.82
C GLU A 264 5.11 -20.18 6.48
N ALA A 265 4.56 -21.29 6.95
CA ALA A 265 3.16 -21.62 6.70
C ALA A 265 2.22 -20.66 7.44
N VAL A 266 1.18 -20.20 6.75
CA VAL A 266 0.18 -19.27 7.26
C VAL A 266 -1.19 -19.85 6.96
N GLU A 267 -2.10 -19.77 7.93
CA GLU A 267 -3.48 -20.16 7.74
C GLU A 267 -4.15 -19.20 6.76
N ARG A 268 -4.68 -19.74 5.66
CA ARG A 268 -5.40 -18.94 4.67
C ARG A 268 -6.72 -18.47 5.28
N PRO A 269 -7.09 -17.18 5.13
CA PRO A 269 -8.38 -16.71 5.60
C PRO A 269 -9.49 -17.31 4.73
N ASP A 270 -10.51 -17.84 5.41
CA ASP A 270 -11.75 -18.38 4.87
C ASP A 270 -12.85 -17.97 5.86
N PHE A 271 -13.19 -16.68 5.82
CA PHE A 271 -14.11 -16.05 6.76
C PHE A 271 -15.57 -16.39 6.45
N ASP A 272 -15.90 -16.73 5.20
CA ASP A 272 -17.25 -17.17 4.81
C ASP A 272 -17.45 -18.71 4.85
N GLY A 273 -16.36 -19.48 4.97
CA GLY A 273 -16.39 -20.93 5.15
C GLY A 273 -16.60 -21.71 3.85
N ASP A 274 -16.30 -21.11 2.69
CA ASP A 274 -16.43 -21.75 1.38
C ASP A 274 -15.24 -22.66 1.01
N GLY A 275 -14.18 -22.65 1.83
CA GLY A 275 -12.96 -23.45 1.66
C GLY A 275 -11.91 -22.83 0.73
N GLN A 276 -12.13 -21.60 0.27
CA GLN A 276 -11.23 -20.83 -0.58
C GLN A 276 -10.89 -19.49 0.08
N THR A 277 -10.02 -18.71 -0.58
CA THR A 277 -9.68 -17.36 -0.13
C THR A 277 -9.95 -16.40 -1.27
N SER A 278 -10.94 -15.53 -1.09
CA SER A 278 -11.26 -14.42 -1.98
C SER A 278 -10.28 -13.26 -1.82
N LEU A 279 -10.29 -12.33 -2.79
CA LEU A 279 -9.51 -11.09 -2.69
C LEU A 279 -9.97 -10.21 -1.51
N ALA A 280 -11.27 -10.21 -1.21
CA ALA A 280 -11.85 -9.51 -0.05
C ALA A 280 -11.35 -10.09 1.28
N GLU A 281 -11.22 -11.41 1.40
CA GLU A 281 -10.66 -12.06 2.59
C GLU A 281 -9.16 -11.82 2.72
N ALA A 282 -8.42 -11.82 1.61
CA ALA A 282 -7.03 -11.41 1.60
C ALA A 282 -6.86 -9.95 2.05
N HIS A 283 -7.76 -9.05 1.64
CA HIS A 283 -7.77 -7.68 2.12
C HIS A 283 -8.10 -7.59 3.62
N ALA A 284 -9.10 -8.32 4.09
CA ALA A 284 -9.46 -8.39 5.51
C ALA A 284 -8.30 -8.90 6.37
N TYR A 285 -7.57 -9.91 5.89
CA TYR A 285 -6.36 -10.40 6.52
C TYR A 285 -5.30 -9.30 6.65
N VAL A 286 -5.08 -8.48 5.61
CA VAL A 286 -4.18 -7.32 5.70
C VAL A 286 -4.63 -6.36 6.82
N LEU A 287 -5.92 -6.03 6.89
CA LEU A 287 -6.44 -5.08 7.90
C LEU A 287 -6.20 -5.57 9.33
N LEU A 288 -6.26 -6.89 9.54
CA LEU A 288 -6.03 -7.54 10.83
C LEU A 288 -4.53 -7.68 11.15
N GLU A 289 -3.76 -8.31 10.26
CA GLU A 289 -2.39 -8.78 10.54
C GLU A 289 -1.30 -7.77 10.26
N SER A 290 -1.56 -6.83 9.35
CA SER A 290 -0.54 -5.88 8.94
C SER A 290 -0.04 -5.03 10.12
N LYS A 291 1.29 -5.04 10.31
CA LYS A 291 2.02 -4.24 11.31
C LYS A 291 2.52 -2.91 10.73
N THR A 292 1.75 -2.30 9.82
CA THR A 292 2.13 -1.06 9.13
C THR A 292 1.29 0.14 9.56
N ILE A 293 1.63 1.32 9.04
CA ILE A 293 0.87 2.57 9.25
C ILE A 293 -0.24 2.77 8.19
N ASP A 294 -0.57 1.72 7.46
CA ASP A 294 -1.45 1.79 6.30
C ASP A 294 -2.92 1.73 6.72
N ILE A 295 -3.73 2.64 6.17
CA ILE A 295 -5.20 2.59 6.25
C ILE A 295 -5.72 2.14 4.89
N SER A 296 -5.69 0.83 4.65
CA SER A 296 -5.98 0.23 3.36
C SER A 296 -7.46 0.27 3.02
N ILE A 297 -7.78 0.41 1.74
CA ILE A 297 -9.15 0.59 1.25
C ILE A 297 -9.40 -0.19 -0.03
N THR A 298 -10.67 -0.36 -0.38
CA THR A 298 -11.12 -0.94 -1.64
C THR A 298 -11.90 0.07 -2.48
N THR A 299 -12.23 -0.31 -3.70
CA THR A 299 -13.07 0.49 -4.59
C THR A 299 -14.51 0.61 -4.09
N SER A 300 -15.10 -0.48 -3.58
CA SER A 300 -16.46 -0.47 -3.01
C SER A 300 -16.57 0.46 -1.79
N ASP A 301 -15.54 0.48 -0.94
CA ASP A 301 -15.42 1.37 0.22
C ASP A 301 -15.36 2.85 -0.18
N GLN A 302 -14.62 3.17 -1.24
CA GLN A 302 -14.55 4.52 -1.79
C GLN A 302 -15.86 4.93 -2.46
N TYR A 303 -16.52 3.99 -3.14
CA TYR A 303 -17.79 4.23 -3.80
C TYR A 303 -18.86 4.73 -2.82
N LEU A 304 -19.04 4.02 -1.70
CA LEU A 304 -19.97 4.41 -0.65
C LEU A 304 -19.72 5.83 -0.13
N ARG A 305 -18.45 6.23 0.01
CA ARG A 305 -18.07 7.56 0.55
C ARG A 305 -18.33 8.71 -0.41
N LYS A 306 -18.62 8.42 -1.68
CA LYS A 306 -18.95 9.43 -2.70
C LYS A 306 -20.46 9.55 -2.93
N LEU A 307 -21.25 8.64 -2.38
CA LEU A 307 -22.70 8.70 -2.48
C LEU A 307 -23.28 9.82 -1.61
N GLU A 308 -24.28 10.48 -2.17
CA GLU A 308 -25.05 11.52 -1.50
C GLU A 308 -26.51 11.13 -1.53
N PHE A 309 -27.06 10.80 -0.36
CA PHE A 309 -28.47 10.44 -0.21
C PHE A 309 -29.31 11.65 0.14
N GLU A 310 -30.47 11.78 -0.52
CA GLU A 310 -31.57 12.63 -0.06
C GLU A 310 -32.33 11.90 1.04
N LEU A 311 -32.42 12.51 2.23
CA LEU A 311 -33.07 11.91 3.39
C LEU A 311 -34.56 12.30 3.43
N PRO A 312 -35.47 11.35 3.68
CA PRO A 312 -36.85 11.66 4.01
C PRO A 312 -36.96 12.53 5.28
N ASP A 313 -38.02 13.33 5.38
CA ASP A 313 -38.25 14.20 6.55
C ASP A 313 -38.32 13.39 7.85
N GLY A 314 -37.35 13.62 8.74
CA GLY A 314 -37.27 12.98 10.05
C GLY A 314 -36.33 11.78 10.13
N ASP A 315 -35.77 11.34 9.02
CA ASP A 315 -34.72 10.32 8.99
C ASP A 315 -33.33 10.96 9.16
N GLU A 316 -32.45 10.25 9.87
CA GLU A 316 -31.05 10.64 10.07
C GLU A 316 -30.14 9.61 9.39
N ARG A 317 -28.95 10.03 8.98
CA ARG A 317 -27.93 9.10 8.48
C ARG A 317 -27.45 8.19 9.61
N HIS A 318 -27.14 6.95 9.25
CA HIS A 318 -26.45 6.05 10.14
C HIS A 318 -25.05 6.59 10.46
N GLY A 319 -24.55 6.27 11.65
CA GLY A 319 -23.27 6.77 12.14
C GLY A 319 -22.96 6.26 13.54
N GLN A 320 -22.30 7.09 14.35
CA GLN A 320 -21.84 6.73 15.70
C GLN A 320 -22.95 6.25 16.65
N SER A 321 -24.18 6.76 16.48
CA SER A 321 -25.33 6.39 17.31
C SER A 321 -26.05 5.13 16.81
N THR A 322 -25.67 4.59 15.65
CA THR A 322 -26.29 3.38 15.10
C THR A 322 -25.94 2.16 15.96
N PRO A 323 -26.94 1.38 16.41
CA PRO A 323 -26.68 0.16 17.17
C PRO A 323 -25.75 -0.80 16.44
N ILE A 324 -24.79 -1.39 17.16
CA ILE A 324 -23.79 -2.28 16.56
C ILE A 324 -24.42 -3.48 15.84
N ASP A 325 -25.52 -4.02 16.35
CA ASP A 325 -26.23 -5.15 15.73
C ASP A 325 -26.82 -4.78 14.36
N GLU A 326 -27.21 -3.52 14.16
CA GLU A 326 -27.71 -3.01 12.88
C GLU A 326 -26.57 -2.89 11.86
N LEU A 327 -25.40 -2.40 12.29
CA LEU A 327 -24.19 -2.36 11.44
C LEU A 327 -23.73 -3.78 11.05
N ARG A 328 -23.75 -4.72 12.00
CA ARG A 328 -23.39 -6.13 11.76
C ARG A 328 -24.32 -6.82 10.77
N ALA A 329 -25.59 -6.40 10.69
CA ALA A 329 -26.56 -6.99 9.78
C ALA A 329 -26.28 -6.67 8.29
N GLN A 330 -25.54 -5.60 8.00
CA GLN A 330 -25.11 -5.26 6.64
C GLN A 330 -23.75 -5.86 6.26
N ALA A 331 -22.93 -6.20 7.25
CA ALA A 331 -21.55 -6.62 7.05
C ALA A 331 -21.43 -7.95 6.31
N THR A 332 -20.48 -8.04 5.38
CA THR A 332 -20.02 -9.32 4.82
C THR A 332 -19.24 -10.14 5.85
N ALA A 333 -19.03 -11.43 5.59
CA ALA A 333 -18.25 -12.29 6.47
C ALA A 333 -16.82 -11.76 6.71
N ALA A 334 -16.14 -11.29 5.66
CA ALA A 334 -14.83 -10.66 5.75
C ALA A 334 -14.88 -9.37 6.60
N GLN A 335 -15.91 -8.54 6.45
CA GLN A 335 -16.08 -7.33 7.27
C GLN A 335 -16.35 -7.65 8.75
N LEU A 336 -17.17 -8.68 9.04
CA LEU A 336 -17.40 -9.15 10.41
C LEU A 336 -16.10 -9.65 11.06
N ALA A 337 -15.28 -10.40 10.33
CA ALA A 337 -13.99 -10.87 10.81
C ALA A 337 -13.05 -9.69 11.15
N VAL A 338 -13.00 -8.66 10.30
CA VAL A 338 -12.22 -7.44 10.58
C VAL A 338 -12.77 -6.71 11.79
N LEU A 339 -14.09 -6.55 11.88
CA LEU A 339 -14.75 -5.85 12.99
C LEU A 339 -14.41 -6.52 14.32
N ASP A 340 -14.70 -7.81 14.45
CA ASP A 340 -14.49 -8.57 15.68
C ASP A 340 -12.99 -8.66 16.02
N GLY A 341 -12.15 -8.95 15.03
CA GLY A 341 -10.71 -9.07 15.23
C GLY A 341 -10.05 -7.74 15.62
N LEU A 342 -10.51 -6.60 15.10
CA LEU A 342 -10.01 -5.29 15.54
C LEU A 342 -10.52 -4.89 16.92
N ILE A 343 -11.79 -5.18 17.25
CA ILE A 343 -12.35 -4.96 18.60
C ILE A 343 -11.51 -5.71 19.64
N GLU A 344 -11.24 -6.99 19.39
CA GLU A 344 -10.43 -7.83 20.27
C GLU A 344 -9.00 -7.30 20.41
N ARG A 345 -8.29 -7.07 19.29
CA ARG A 345 -6.88 -6.62 19.29
C ARG A 345 -6.69 -5.25 19.94
N LEU A 346 -7.68 -4.36 19.80
CA LEU A 346 -7.64 -3.03 20.41
C LEU A 346 -8.06 -3.06 21.88
N GLY A 347 -8.81 -4.08 22.29
CA GLY A 347 -9.39 -4.20 23.64
C GLY A 347 -10.44 -3.13 23.92
N VAL A 348 -11.23 -2.77 22.90
CA VAL A 348 -12.33 -1.80 23.04
C VAL A 348 -13.63 -2.52 23.37
N ASP A 349 -14.62 -1.79 23.91
CA ASP A 349 -15.92 -2.37 24.24
C ASP A 349 -16.66 -2.81 22.97
N ALA A 350 -17.09 -4.06 22.92
CA ALA A 350 -17.84 -4.60 21.79
C ALA A 350 -19.26 -4.01 21.68
N ALA A 351 -19.82 -3.48 22.77
CA ALA A 351 -21.11 -2.81 22.76
C ALA A 351 -21.06 -1.38 22.20
N ASP A 352 -19.89 -0.73 22.29
CA ASP A 352 -19.66 0.62 21.76
C ASP A 352 -18.23 0.74 21.18
N PRO A 353 -17.95 -0.01 20.09
CA PRO A 353 -16.60 -0.09 19.53
C PRO A 353 -16.18 1.23 18.87
N TRP A 354 -17.14 2.02 18.41
CA TRP A 354 -16.88 3.31 17.78
C TRP A 354 -16.28 4.30 18.80
N HIS A 355 -16.99 4.54 19.91
CA HIS A 355 -16.50 5.43 20.94
C HIS A 355 -15.18 4.93 21.54
N GLY A 356 -15.07 3.62 21.80
CA GLY A 356 -13.86 3.00 22.31
C GLY A 356 -12.64 3.23 21.39
N ALA A 357 -12.84 3.09 20.07
CA ALA A 357 -11.78 3.33 19.08
C ALA A 357 -11.37 4.81 19.00
N GLU A 358 -12.33 5.75 19.07
CA GLU A 358 -12.06 7.20 19.04
C GLU A 358 -11.28 7.65 20.27
N VAL A 359 -11.72 7.26 21.47
CA VAL A 359 -11.02 7.55 22.73
C VAL A 359 -9.60 7.01 22.70
N LEU A 360 -9.42 5.77 22.22
CA LEU A 360 -8.10 5.16 22.09
C LEU A 360 -7.24 5.91 21.06
N ALA A 361 -7.81 6.29 19.91
CA ALA A 361 -7.12 7.02 18.87
C ALA A 361 -6.64 8.40 19.36
N ASP A 362 -7.49 9.14 20.06
CA ASP A 362 -7.13 10.46 20.60
C ASP A 362 -6.05 10.36 21.68
N ARG A 363 -6.12 9.34 22.55
CA ARG A 363 -5.03 9.05 23.50
C ARG A 363 -3.70 8.82 22.77
N MET A 364 -3.69 8.01 21.70
CA MET A 364 -2.46 7.76 20.93
C MET A 364 -1.94 9.04 20.23
N LYS A 365 -2.82 9.92 19.74
CA LYS A 365 -2.42 11.21 19.16
C LYS A 365 -1.76 12.12 20.20
N ASP A 366 -2.29 12.18 21.41
CA ASP A 366 -1.74 13.03 22.47
C ASP A 366 -0.40 12.49 22.99
N GLU A 367 -0.29 11.17 23.16
CA GLU A 367 0.99 10.52 23.44
C GLU A 367 2.01 10.80 22.33
N LYS A 368 1.62 10.72 21.06
CA LYS A 368 2.50 11.04 19.92
C LYS A 368 3.08 12.46 20.01
N LYS A 369 2.27 13.46 20.37
CA LYS A 369 2.76 14.85 20.55
C LYS A 369 3.83 14.94 21.64
N GLU A 370 3.66 14.20 22.73
CA GLU A 370 4.66 14.13 23.80
C GLU A 370 5.98 13.53 23.29
N PHE A 371 5.92 12.41 22.56
CA PHE A 371 7.09 11.78 21.97
C PHE A 371 7.78 12.66 20.94
N ASP A 372 7.03 13.35 20.08
CA ASP A 372 7.59 14.29 19.12
C ASP A 372 8.33 15.44 19.82
N GLY A 373 7.77 15.95 20.92
CA GLY A 373 8.42 16.94 21.76
C GLY A 373 9.70 16.42 22.43
N ARG A 374 9.69 15.19 22.95
CA ARG A 374 10.88 14.54 23.52
C ARG A 374 11.96 14.31 22.47
N ARG A 375 11.58 13.73 21.32
CA ARG A 375 12.47 13.48 20.17
C ARG A 375 13.13 14.77 19.68
N GLN A 376 12.38 15.87 19.61
CA GLN A 376 12.93 17.17 19.22
C GLN A 376 13.99 17.67 20.21
N LYS A 377 13.74 17.56 21.52
CA LYS A 377 14.71 17.95 22.57
C LYS A 377 15.97 17.09 22.50
N LEU A 378 15.81 15.77 22.38
CA LEU A 378 16.94 14.84 22.23
C LEU A 378 17.78 15.18 21.00
N GLN A 379 17.13 15.41 19.84
CA GLN A 379 17.81 15.79 18.61
C GLN A 379 18.59 17.11 18.76
N GLN A 380 18.04 18.10 19.45
CA GLN A 380 18.71 19.37 19.70
C GLN A 380 19.96 19.20 20.57
N GLU A 381 19.86 18.45 21.67
CA GLU A 381 21.00 18.17 22.55
C GLU A 381 22.09 17.37 21.83
N LEU A 382 21.70 16.31 21.12
CA LEU A 382 22.58 15.46 20.34
C LEU A 382 23.31 16.26 19.26
N SER A 383 22.60 17.11 18.52
CA SER A 383 23.20 17.98 17.50
C SER A 383 24.18 18.99 18.10
N GLY A 384 23.88 19.49 19.32
CA GLY A 384 24.77 20.38 20.06
C GLY A 384 26.07 19.72 20.48
N ILE A 385 26.01 18.47 20.98
CA ILE A 385 27.19 17.68 21.35
C ILE A 385 27.99 17.31 20.10
N ALA A 386 27.32 16.79 19.05
CA ALA A 386 27.93 16.46 17.77
C ALA A 386 28.71 17.64 17.19
N ASN A 387 28.13 18.85 17.22
CA ASN A 387 28.80 20.03 16.72
C ASN A 387 30.05 20.39 17.53
N ARG A 388 30.07 20.22 18.87
CA ARG A 388 31.27 20.46 19.68
C ARG A 388 32.40 19.50 19.31
N MET A 389 32.10 18.20 19.22
CA MET A 389 33.05 17.17 18.78
C MET A 389 33.57 17.48 17.38
N LYS A 390 32.67 17.84 16.45
CA LYS A 390 33.02 18.25 15.09
C LYS A 390 33.99 19.43 15.09
N GLN A 391 33.74 20.49 15.86
CA GLN A 391 34.64 21.64 15.92
C GLN A 391 36.02 21.27 16.47
N GLN A 392 36.10 20.38 17.47
CA GLN A 392 37.37 19.91 18.01
C GLN A 392 38.16 19.10 16.98
N VAL A 393 37.50 18.19 16.26
CA VAL A 393 38.10 17.43 15.15
C VAL A 393 38.60 18.37 14.06
N LEU A 394 37.79 19.35 13.63
CA LEU A 394 38.16 20.33 12.60
C LEU A 394 39.30 21.27 13.03
N HIS A 395 39.45 21.52 14.33
CA HIS A 395 40.56 22.32 14.83
C HIS A 395 41.89 21.59 14.69
N HIS A 396 41.91 20.27 14.90
CA HIS A 396 43.11 19.46 14.76
C HIS A 396 43.36 19.04 13.31
N TRP A 397 42.30 18.78 12.54
CA TRP A 397 42.33 18.35 11.14
C TRP A 397 41.44 19.22 10.25
N PRO A 398 41.91 20.43 9.87
CA PRO A 398 41.12 21.37 9.07
C PRO A 398 40.71 20.84 7.69
N GLU A 399 41.49 19.91 7.12
CA GLU A 399 41.24 19.29 5.81
C GLU A 399 39.89 18.57 5.78
N LEU A 400 39.43 18.02 6.91
CA LEU A 400 38.14 17.35 7.04
C LEU A 400 36.94 18.29 6.83
N ALA A 401 37.15 19.62 6.81
CA ALA A 401 36.10 20.57 6.46
C ALA A 401 35.61 20.41 5.02
N ASN A 402 36.43 19.82 4.13
CA ASN A 402 36.07 19.49 2.77
C ASN A 402 36.27 17.98 2.51
N PRO A 403 35.24 17.13 2.68
CA PRO A 403 35.37 15.68 2.50
C PRO A 403 35.71 15.26 1.05
N TRP A 404 35.56 16.17 0.08
CA TRP A 404 35.92 15.92 -1.32
C TRP A 404 37.40 16.21 -1.62
N SER A 405 38.15 16.72 -0.65
CA SER A 405 39.58 16.93 -0.77
C SER A 405 40.33 15.59 -0.78
N PRO A 406 41.25 15.34 -1.73
CA PRO A 406 42.07 14.12 -1.70
C PRO A 406 42.95 14.05 -0.44
N PHE A 407 43.25 15.20 0.19
CA PHE A 407 43.96 15.26 1.46
C PHE A 407 43.10 14.78 2.62
N ALA A 408 41.80 15.12 2.64
CA ALA A 408 40.87 14.62 3.65
C ALA A 408 40.70 13.10 3.56
N GLN A 409 40.59 12.56 2.33
CA GLN A 409 40.46 11.12 2.10
C GLN A 409 41.70 10.37 2.59
N ARG A 410 42.90 10.87 2.27
CA ARG A 410 44.15 10.28 2.75
C ARG A 410 44.27 10.37 4.27
N LEU A 411 43.93 11.51 4.85
CA LEU A 411 43.96 11.71 6.30
C LEU A 411 43.03 10.73 7.03
N ILE A 412 41.82 10.47 6.53
CA ILE A 412 40.91 9.48 7.13
C ILE A 412 41.53 8.09 7.16
N VAL A 413 42.29 7.72 6.13
CA VAL A 413 43.00 6.43 6.05
C VAL A 413 44.22 6.39 6.98
N ASP A 414 45.05 7.44 6.95
CA ASP A 414 46.34 7.46 7.65
C ASP A 414 46.19 7.74 9.16
N GLU A 415 45.22 8.56 9.55
CA GLU A 415 45.03 9.04 10.92
C GLU A 415 43.69 8.60 11.54
N GLY A 416 43.00 7.64 10.93
CA GLY A 416 41.67 7.20 11.36
C GLY A 416 41.58 6.80 12.83
N GLU A 417 42.58 6.08 13.35
CA GLU A 417 42.63 5.70 14.77
C GLU A 417 42.77 6.92 15.69
N ALA A 418 43.59 7.91 15.31
CA ALA A 418 43.76 9.13 16.09
C ALA A 418 42.49 10.00 16.09
N ILE A 419 41.81 10.08 14.95
CA ILE A 419 40.51 10.77 14.81
C ILE A 419 39.47 10.09 15.71
N CYS A 420 39.34 8.76 15.65
CA CYS A 420 38.46 8.00 16.53
C CYS A 420 38.81 8.25 17.99
N GLY A 421 40.09 8.15 18.37
CA GLY A 421 40.55 8.39 19.73
C GLY A 421 40.22 9.80 20.24
N MET A 422 40.25 10.84 19.39
CA MET A 422 39.84 12.19 19.78
C MET A 422 38.33 12.30 20.02
N ILE A 423 37.52 11.65 19.18
CA ILE A 423 36.06 11.64 19.33
C ILE A 423 35.69 10.86 20.61
N GLU A 424 36.30 9.70 20.81
CA GLU A 424 36.02 8.78 21.92
C GLU A 424 36.58 9.26 23.26
N SER A 425 37.55 10.18 23.26
CA SER A 425 38.04 10.83 24.48
C SER A 425 37.33 12.15 24.81
N HIS A 426 36.39 12.60 23.98
CA HIS A 426 35.64 13.82 24.23
C HIS A 426 34.78 13.67 25.50
N GLU A 427 34.81 14.67 26.38
CA GLU A 427 34.13 14.63 27.69
C GLU A 427 32.63 14.30 27.63
N SER A 428 31.97 14.70 26.53
CA SER A 428 30.54 14.46 26.29
C SER A 428 30.20 13.17 25.54
N ILE A 429 31.15 12.27 25.23
CA ILE A 429 30.87 11.07 24.42
C ILE A 429 29.86 10.13 25.08
N ALA A 430 29.99 9.89 26.38
CA ALA A 430 29.05 9.03 27.11
C ALA A 430 27.61 9.55 27.03
N ARG A 431 27.43 10.88 27.16
CA ARG A 431 26.12 11.52 27.00
C ARG A 431 25.62 11.48 25.56
N TYR A 432 26.52 11.58 24.57
CA TYR A 432 26.16 11.45 23.16
C TYR A 432 25.60 10.06 22.84
N ASP A 433 26.28 9.02 23.31
CA ASP A 433 25.86 7.63 23.09
C ASP A 433 24.55 7.31 23.84
N GLU A 434 24.40 7.82 25.06
CA GLU A 434 23.15 7.73 25.83
C GLU A 434 21.98 8.37 25.06
N LEU A 435 22.15 9.60 24.55
CA LEU A 435 21.13 10.31 23.79
C LEU A 435 20.76 9.58 22.48
N ARG A 436 21.72 8.94 21.83
CA ARG A 436 21.47 8.13 20.63
C ARG A 436 20.63 6.90 20.95
N ALA A 437 20.96 6.20 22.04
CA ALA A 437 20.17 5.05 22.50
C ALA A 437 18.74 5.48 22.91
N GLU A 438 18.61 6.59 23.63
CA GLU A 438 17.31 7.15 24.01
C GLU A 438 16.49 7.57 22.79
N GLN A 439 17.11 8.19 21.79
CA GLN A 439 16.45 8.56 20.53
C GLN A 439 15.94 7.34 19.78
N ALA A 440 16.71 6.25 19.71
CA ALA A 440 16.30 5.01 19.07
C ALA A 440 15.08 4.40 19.79
N GLN A 441 15.14 4.30 21.11
CA GLN A 441 14.03 3.79 21.94
C GLN A 441 12.76 4.62 21.77
N VAL A 442 12.86 5.95 21.82
CA VAL A 442 11.72 6.86 21.59
C VAL A 442 11.12 6.67 20.19
N GLY A 443 11.95 6.36 19.18
CA GLY A 443 11.51 6.06 17.83
C GLY A 443 10.70 4.77 17.71
N GLU A 444 11.14 3.70 18.37
CA GLU A 444 10.42 2.42 18.43
C GLU A 444 9.07 2.57 19.14
N GLU A 445 9.09 3.23 20.30
CA GLU A 445 7.91 3.54 21.10
C GLU A 445 6.87 4.39 20.33
N ALA A 446 7.32 5.32 19.49
CA ALA A 446 6.44 6.11 18.64
C ALA A 446 5.86 5.29 17.49
N THR A 447 6.66 4.39 16.91
CA THR A 447 6.24 3.52 15.79
C THR A 447 5.14 2.55 16.22
N GLU A 448 5.27 1.93 17.38
CA GLU A 448 4.25 1.01 17.91
C GLU A 448 2.92 1.73 18.19
N ARG A 449 2.99 2.96 18.70
CA ARG A 449 1.79 3.79 18.91
C ARG A 449 1.13 4.20 17.61
N ASP A 450 1.91 4.54 16.60
CA ASP A 450 1.38 4.84 15.26
C ASP A 450 0.65 3.62 14.68
N ARG A 451 1.21 2.40 14.83
CA ARG A 451 0.56 1.15 14.41
C ARG A 451 -0.75 0.92 15.15
N ARG A 452 -0.78 1.14 16.47
CA ARG A 452 -2.00 1.01 17.27
C ARG A 452 -3.04 2.06 16.88
N TRP A 453 -2.63 3.31 16.66
CA TRP A 453 -3.50 4.38 16.19
C TRP A 453 -4.13 4.04 14.84
N VAL A 454 -3.34 3.51 13.90
CA VAL A 454 -3.83 3.08 12.58
C VAL A 454 -4.86 1.96 12.69
N LYS A 455 -4.68 0.99 13.60
CA LYS A 455 -5.70 -0.04 13.85
C LYS A 455 -7.02 0.57 14.34
N CYS A 456 -6.98 1.60 15.20
CA CYS A 456 -8.18 2.36 15.55
C CYS A 456 -8.81 3.01 14.32
N GLN A 457 -8.00 3.61 13.43
CA GLN A 457 -8.53 4.21 12.20
C GLN A 457 -9.14 3.18 11.25
N ARG A 458 -8.57 1.98 11.14
CA ARG A 458 -9.14 0.87 10.36
C ARG A 458 -10.51 0.48 10.92
N LEU A 459 -10.65 0.37 12.25
CA LEU A 459 -11.92 0.05 12.91
C LEU A 459 -12.96 1.16 12.70
N ILE A 460 -12.60 2.42 12.95
CA ILE A 460 -13.49 3.57 12.73
C ILE A 460 -13.94 3.62 11.27
N ARG A 461 -13.00 3.47 10.32
CA ARG A 461 -13.32 3.47 8.90
C ARG A 461 -14.28 2.34 8.54
N LEU A 462 -14.08 1.13 9.06
CA LEU A 462 -14.99 0.01 8.80
C LEU A 462 -16.39 0.30 9.35
N LEU A 463 -16.51 0.84 10.56
CA LEU A 463 -17.79 1.21 11.14
C LEU A 463 -18.52 2.29 10.32
N GLU A 464 -17.79 3.30 9.83
CA GLU A 464 -18.30 4.27 8.85
C GLU A 464 -18.77 3.60 7.56
N THR A 465 -18.02 2.62 7.06
CA THR A 465 -18.39 1.87 5.85
C THR A 465 -19.69 1.09 6.06
N LEU A 466 -19.85 0.42 7.20
CA LEU A 466 -21.08 -0.29 7.54
C LEU A 466 -22.27 0.67 7.71
N ALA A 467 -22.06 1.84 8.32
CA ALA A 467 -23.08 2.87 8.40
C ALA A 467 -23.51 3.37 7.00
N LEU A 468 -22.54 3.59 6.10
CA LEU A 468 -22.84 3.95 4.71
C LEU A 468 -23.56 2.84 3.94
N GLN A 469 -23.31 1.56 4.26
CA GLN A 469 -24.09 0.45 3.71
C GLN A 469 -25.54 0.46 4.22
N CYS A 470 -25.78 0.76 5.50
CA CYS A 470 -27.13 0.95 6.05
C CYS A 470 -27.86 2.11 5.35
N ASP A 471 -27.16 3.24 5.13
CA ASP A 471 -27.68 4.38 4.38
C ASP A 471 -28.00 4.00 2.93
N LEU A 472 -27.10 3.28 2.25
CA LEU A 472 -27.34 2.78 0.90
C LEU A 472 -28.57 1.86 0.87
N ALA A 473 -28.71 0.94 1.82
CA ALA A 473 -29.85 0.04 1.91
C ALA A 473 -31.17 0.81 2.07
N SER A 474 -31.17 1.85 2.92
CA SER A 474 -32.37 2.63 3.27
C SER A 474 -32.75 3.65 2.21
N PHE A 475 -31.78 4.40 1.70
CA PHE A 475 -32.00 5.62 0.92
C PHE A 475 -31.45 5.54 -0.50
N GLY A 476 -30.56 4.59 -0.78
CA GLY A 476 -29.98 4.40 -2.11
C GLY A 476 -31.01 4.01 -3.16
N SER A 477 -30.81 4.57 -4.36
CA SER A 477 -31.50 4.14 -5.57
C SER A 477 -31.16 2.69 -5.93
N LEU A 478 -31.96 2.08 -6.80
CA LEU A 478 -31.70 0.72 -7.27
C LEU A 478 -30.35 0.63 -7.99
N ASP A 479 -30.07 1.59 -8.87
CA ASP A 479 -28.81 1.66 -9.64
C ASP A 479 -27.59 1.77 -8.73
N GLU A 480 -27.69 2.54 -7.63
CA GLU A 480 -26.59 2.67 -6.68
C GLU A 480 -26.33 1.37 -5.92
N LYS A 481 -27.40 0.66 -5.54
CA LYS A 481 -27.34 -0.64 -4.86
C LYS A 481 -26.77 -1.73 -5.76
N GLU A 482 -27.22 -1.79 -7.00
CA GLU A 482 -26.72 -2.75 -8.01
C GLU A 482 -25.24 -2.48 -8.33
N THR A 483 -24.84 -1.22 -8.40
CA THR A 483 -23.45 -0.83 -8.60
C THR A 483 -22.56 -1.23 -7.42
N PHE A 484 -23.00 -0.98 -6.18
CA PHE A 484 -22.29 -1.44 -4.99
C PHE A 484 -22.13 -2.95 -4.95
N ALA A 485 -23.22 -3.69 -5.12
CA ALA A 485 -23.23 -5.15 -5.07
C ALA A 485 -22.29 -5.77 -6.13
N ARG A 486 -22.19 -5.14 -7.30
CA ARG A 486 -21.26 -5.55 -8.34
C ARG A 486 -19.80 -5.27 -7.98
N LEU A 487 -19.49 -4.12 -7.40
CA LEU A 487 -18.13 -3.82 -6.93
C LEU A 487 -17.71 -4.80 -5.83
N GLU A 488 -18.57 -5.05 -4.84
CA GLU A 488 -18.31 -6.09 -3.83
C GLU A 488 -18.16 -7.47 -4.44
N GLY A 489 -19.01 -7.85 -5.41
CA GLY A 489 -18.92 -9.13 -6.09
C GLY A 489 -17.59 -9.33 -6.81
N LEU A 490 -17.02 -8.29 -7.43
CA LEU A 490 -15.69 -8.33 -8.03
C LEU A 490 -14.58 -8.45 -6.98
N GLU A 491 -14.75 -7.82 -5.82
CA GLU A 491 -13.80 -7.92 -4.71
C GLU A 491 -13.87 -9.30 -4.02
N GLN A 492 -14.98 -10.01 -4.08
CA GLN A 492 -15.17 -11.36 -3.51
C GLN A 492 -14.69 -12.50 -4.42
N VAL A 493 -14.17 -12.21 -5.62
CA VAL A 493 -13.69 -13.25 -6.54
C VAL A 493 -12.51 -14.01 -5.93
N VAL A 494 -12.54 -15.34 -6.07
CA VAL A 494 -11.37 -16.21 -5.89
C VAL A 494 -10.56 -16.17 -7.19
N TYR A 495 -9.43 -15.47 -7.16
CA TYR A 495 -8.60 -15.30 -8.35
C TYR A 495 -7.68 -16.52 -8.54
N ALA A 496 -8.19 -17.55 -9.23
CA ALA A 496 -7.52 -18.82 -9.50
C ALA A 496 -7.52 -19.16 -11.01
N PRO A 497 -6.66 -20.08 -11.49
CA PRO A 497 -6.55 -20.40 -12.91
C PRO A 497 -7.86 -20.94 -13.50
N GLY A 498 -8.25 -20.40 -14.66
CA GLY A 498 -9.44 -20.86 -15.41
C GLY A 498 -10.79 -20.57 -14.74
N GLY A 499 -10.81 -19.64 -13.78
CA GLY A 499 -11.99 -19.23 -13.01
C GLY A 499 -12.75 -18.04 -13.56
#